data_AF-A0AAV9AG09-F1
#
_entry.id   AF-A0AAV9AG09-F1
#
_cell.length_a   1.000
_cell.length_b   1.000
_cell.length_c   1.000
_cell.angle_alpha   90.00
_cell.angle_beta   90.00
_cell.angle_gamma   90.00
#
_symmetry.space_group_name_H-M   'P 1'
#
loop_
_entity.id
_entity.type
_entity.pdbx_description
1 polymer ?
#
loop_
_entity_poly.entity_id
_entity_poly.type
_entity_poly.pdbx_seq_one_letter_code
_entity_poly.pdbx_strand_id
1 'polypeptide(L)'
;MCGGTIVTVSIVNYIQDNINWTLGFAIPCVSMMFALIIFLVGTKTYRHSVLEDKGPFVRIGQVIVALMRRRQQGNTYAAEGAAKKISDEQVEEAKGVLRLLPIWVTCLIYAVVFAQSSTFAVKQGFTMDRLIVGNFEVPSAALQSFSSISVVAFIPIYDRILVPIVRKFTGIHSGLTLLQRIGVGMVISMISMIVAALVEMKRLDTAREFGLIDKPNLTIPMSWWWLIP
;
A
#
# COMPACT_ATOMS: atom_id res chain seq x y z
N MET A 1 -7.18 4.17 -11.82
CA MET A 1 -7.19 2.94 -10.99
C MET A 1 -8.18 3.03 -9.84
N CYS A 2 -8.16 4.11 -9.03
CA CYS A 2 -9.01 4.24 -7.84
C CYS A 2 -10.53 4.26 -8.10
N GLY A 3 -10.99 4.85 -9.22
CA GLY A 3 -12.42 4.85 -9.56
C GLY A 3 -12.99 3.45 -9.80
N GLY A 4 -12.25 2.60 -10.53
CA GLY A 4 -12.65 1.21 -10.78
C GLY A 4 -12.66 0.36 -9.52
N THR A 5 -11.72 0.58 -8.60
CA THR A 5 -11.69 -0.13 -7.31
C THR A 5 -12.85 0.28 -6.41
N ILE A 6 -13.24 1.56 -6.36
CA ILE A 6 -14.40 2.03 -5.58
C ILE A 6 -15.67 1.29 -6.02
N VAL A 7 -15.94 1.28 -7.34
CA VAL A 7 -17.14 0.65 -7.90
C VAL A 7 -17.12 -0.86 -7.68
N THR A 8 -15.99 -1.50 -7.99
CA THR A 8 -15.87 -2.96 -7.90
C THR A 8 -15.96 -3.45 -6.45
N VAL A 9 -15.25 -2.83 -5.52
CA VAL A 9 -15.25 -3.22 -4.10
C VAL A 9 -16.64 -3.02 -3.50
N SER A 10 -17.31 -1.91 -3.81
CA SER A 10 -18.67 -1.65 -3.30
C SER A 10 -19.68 -2.68 -3.81
N ILE A 11 -19.66 -2.97 -5.12
CA ILE A 11 -20.61 -3.92 -5.73
C ILE A 11 -20.33 -5.35 -5.27
N VAL A 12 -19.06 -5.78 -5.29
CA VAL A 12 -18.71 -7.15 -4.91
C VAL A 12 -18.99 -7.41 -3.43
N ASN A 13 -18.66 -6.47 -2.54
CA ASN A 13 -18.96 -6.61 -1.11
C ASN A 13 -20.46 -6.64 -0.85
N TYR A 14 -21.25 -5.82 -1.57
CA TYR A 14 -22.71 -5.87 -1.45
C TYR A 14 -23.28 -7.23 -1.85
N ILE A 15 -22.80 -7.81 -2.96
CA ILE A 15 -23.21 -9.15 -3.43
C ILE A 15 -22.81 -10.23 -2.41
N GLN A 16 -21.59 -10.15 -1.86
CA GLN A 16 -21.09 -11.11 -0.88
C GLN A 16 -21.89 -11.09 0.43
N ASP A 17 -22.22 -9.90 0.94
CA ASP A 17 -22.90 -9.76 2.23
C ASP A 17 -24.43 -9.93 2.14
N ASN A 18 -25.07 -9.58 1.00
CA ASN A 18 -26.54 -9.57 0.89
C ASN A 18 -27.12 -10.68 0.00
N ILE A 19 -26.37 -11.21 -0.97
CA ILE A 19 -26.90 -12.16 -1.95
C ILE A 19 -26.32 -13.55 -1.74
N ASN A 20 -25.06 -13.75 -2.11
CA ASN A 20 -24.37 -15.03 -2.00
C ASN A 20 -22.86 -14.87 -2.23
N TRP A 21 -22.07 -15.54 -1.39
CA TRP A 21 -20.63 -15.72 -1.51
C TRP A 21 -20.19 -16.34 -2.85
N THR A 22 -20.95 -17.31 -3.38
CA THR A 22 -20.61 -17.96 -4.66
C THR A 22 -20.58 -16.97 -5.81
N LEU A 23 -21.58 -16.08 -5.90
CA LEU A 23 -21.62 -15.04 -6.94
C LEU A 23 -20.51 -14.02 -6.76
N GLY A 24 -20.23 -13.64 -5.50
CA GLY A 24 -19.16 -12.71 -5.16
C GLY A 24 -17.77 -13.16 -5.62
N PHE A 25 -17.48 -14.46 -5.59
CA PHE A 25 -16.21 -15.01 -6.10
C PHE A 25 -16.25 -15.44 -7.57
N ALA A 26 -17.42 -15.83 -8.09
CA ALA A 26 -17.56 -16.24 -9.48
C ALA A 26 -17.33 -15.07 -10.46
N ILE A 27 -17.84 -13.87 -10.14
CA ILE A 27 -17.72 -12.69 -11.02
C ILE A 27 -16.24 -12.32 -11.29
N PRO A 28 -15.36 -12.16 -10.26
CA PRO A 28 -13.94 -11.94 -10.49
C PRO A 28 -13.24 -13.10 -11.21
N CYS A 29 -13.66 -14.34 -10.97
CA CYS A 29 -13.07 -15.51 -11.63
C CYS A 29 -13.33 -15.51 -13.14
N VAL A 30 -14.59 -15.31 -13.53
CA VAL A 30 -15.01 -15.23 -14.94
C VAL A 30 -14.35 -14.03 -15.64
N SER A 31 -14.27 -12.87 -14.96
CA SER A 31 -13.62 -11.69 -15.54
C SER A 31 -12.12 -11.89 -15.74
N MET A 32 -11.43 -12.56 -14.81
CA MET A 32 -10.02 -12.92 -14.94
C MET A 32 -9.79 -13.91 -16.08
N MET A 33 -10.65 -14.92 -16.23
CA MET A 33 -10.58 -15.88 -17.33
C MET A 33 -10.77 -15.19 -18.68
N PHE A 34 -11.74 -14.28 -18.79
CA PHE A 34 -11.96 -13.48 -19.98
C PHE A 34 -10.76 -12.58 -20.31
N ALA A 35 -10.19 -11.90 -19.30
CA ALA A 35 -8.99 -11.09 -19.46
C ALA A 35 -7.78 -11.92 -19.95
N LEU A 36 -7.62 -13.14 -19.43
CA LEU A 36 -6.58 -14.06 -19.87
C LEU A 36 -6.77 -14.47 -21.34
N ILE A 37 -8.01 -14.78 -21.76
CA ILE A 37 -8.31 -15.12 -23.16
C ILE A 37 -7.93 -13.96 -24.08
N ILE A 38 -8.34 -12.72 -23.74
CA ILE A 38 -7.97 -11.52 -24.51
C ILE A 38 -6.45 -11.35 -24.58
N PHE A 39 -5.77 -11.50 -23.44
CA PHE A 39 -4.31 -11.40 -23.37
C PHE A 39 -3.63 -12.43 -24.27
N LEU A 40 -4.08 -13.70 -24.22
CA LEU A 40 -3.53 -14.78 -25.03
C LEU A 40 -3.78 -14.57 -26.52
N VAL A 41 -4.98 -14.12 -26.93
CA VAL A 41 -5.27 -13.75 -28.32
C VAL A 41 -4.36 -12.60 -28.78
N GLY A 42 -4.09 -11.65 -27.88
CA GLY A 42 -3.22 -10.51 -28.14
C GLY A 42 -1.75 -10.86 -28.31
N THR A 43 -1.27 -12.02 -27.84
CA THR A 43 0.16 -12.40 -27.84
C THR A 43 0.83 -12.26 -29.20
N LYS A 44 0.11 -12.51 -30.31
CA LYS A 44 0.64 -12.36 -31.67
C LYS A 44 0.94 -10.91 -32.07
N THR A 45 0.31 -9.95 -31.41
CA THR A 45 0.46 -8.50 -31.65
C THR A 45 1.55 -7.89 -30.75
N TYR A 46 1.98 -8.60 -29.70
CA TYR A 46 3.01 -8.09 -28.79
C TYR A 46 4.39 -8.07 -29.46
N ARG A 47 5.02 -6.89 -29.44
CA ARG A 47 6.42 -6.74 -29.78
C ARG A 47 7.27 -7.11 -28.56
N HIS A 48 7.88 -8.29 -28.60
CA HIS A 48 8.79 -8.72 -27.56
C HIS A 48 10.06 -7.87 -27.57
N SER A 49 10.32 -7.14 -26.49
CA SER A 49 11.60 -6.47 -26.27
C SER A 49 12.67 -7.51 -25.96
N VAL A 50 13.83 -7.42 -26.61
CA VAL A 50 15.00 -8.21 -26.24
C VAL A 50 15.34 -7.87 -24.79
N LEU A 51 15.28 -8.87 -23.91
CA LEU A 51 15.62 -8.72 -22.50
C LEU A 51 17.13 -8.52 -22.38
N GLU A 52 17.53 -7.53 -21.59
CA GLU A 52 18.93 -7.36 -21.19
C GLU A 52 19.34 -8.62 -20.39
N ASP A 53 20.38 -9.35 -20.84
CA ASP A 53 20.73 -10.74 -20.42
C ASP A 53 20.85 -10.99 -18.91
N LYS A 54 20.94 -9.93 -18.10
CA LYS A 54 21.02 -10.02 -16.64
C LYS A 54 20.27 -8.86 -15.99
N GLY A 55 19.26 -9.20 -15.20
CA GLY A 55 18.53 -8.23 -14.38
C GLY A 55 19.47 -7.51 -13.38
N PRO A 56 19.14 -6.27 -12.98
CA PRO A 56 19.97 -5.46 -12.07
C PRO A 56 20.32 -6.18 -10.75
N PHE A 57 19.36 -6.91 -10.18
CA PHE A 57 19.56 -7.68 -8.94
C PHE A 57 20.55 -8.85 -9.11
N VAL A 58 20.57 -9.48 -10.29
CA VAL A 58 21.51 -10.57 -10.60
C VAL A 58 22.93 -10.03 -10.73
N ARG A 59 23.09 -8.84 -11.34
CA ARG A 59 24.39 -8.15 -11.44
C ARG A 59 24.95 -7.82 -10.05
N ILE A 60 24.13 -7.21 -9.18
CA ILE A 60 24.51 -6.89 -7.81
C ILE A 60 24.84 -8.16 -7.00
N GLY A 61 24.05 -9.23 -7.14
CA GLY A 61 24.32 -10.51 -6.49
C GLY A 61 25.65 -11.14 -6.91
N GLN A 62 25.98 -11.08 -8.21
CA GLN A 62 27.27 -11.55 -8.73
C GLN A 62 28.46 -10.77 -8.14
N VAL A 63 28.32 -9.46 -7.98
CA VAL A 63 29.35 -8.59 -7.38
C VAL A 63 29.57 -8.94 -5.91
N ILE A 64 28.51 -9.12 -5.13
CA ILE A 64 28.60 -9.51 -3.72
C ILE A 64 29.27 -10.88 -3.58
N VAL A 65 28.87 -11.87 -4.38
CA VAL A 65 29.48 -13.21 -4.37
C VAL A 65 30.94 -13.18 -4.80
N ALA A 66 31.28 -12.38 -5.82
CA ALA A 66 32.67 -12.22 -6.27
C ALA A 66 33.54 -11.58 -5.17
N LEU A 67 33.03 -10.55 -4.48
CA LEU A 67 33.72 -9.95 -3.33
C LEU A 67 33.90 -10.93 -2.17
N MET A 68 32.89 -11.74 -1.84
CA MET A 68 32.98 -12.75 -0.77
C MET A 68 34.02 -13.82 -1.09
N ARG A 69 34.05 -14.32 -2.34
CA ARG A 69 35.06 -15.29 -2.79
C ARG A 69 36.47 -14.70 -2.75
N ARG A 70 36.63 -13.43 -3.13
CA ARG A 70 37.91 -12.70 -3.08
C ARG A 70 38.39 -12.45 -1.65
N ARG A 71 37.48 -12.27 -0.69
CA ARG A 71 37.81 -12.19 0.74
C ARG A 71 38.29 -13.53 1.31
N GLN A 72 37.87 -14.64 0.71
CA GLN A 72 38.26 -15.99 1.09
C GLN A 72 39.58 -16.43 0.45
N GLN A 73 39.87 -15.97 -0.78
CA GLN A 73 41.13 -16.21 -1.49
C GLN A 73 42.06 -15.00 -1.33
N GLY A 74 42.82 -14.96 -0.24
CA GLY A 74 43.88 -13.98 -0.06
C GLY A 74 45.04 -14.22 -1.04
N ASN A 75 45.02 -13.60 -2.23
CA ASN A 75 46.25 -13.14 -2.93
C ASN A 75 45.97 -12.23 -4.16
N THR A 76 46.31 -10.94 -4.03
CA THR A 76 47.47 -10.27 -4.65
C THR A 76 47.68 -10.27 -6.18
N TYR A 77 47.39 -9.10 -6.78
CA TYR A 77 48.04 -8.41 -7.93
C TYR A 77 48.32 -9.17 -9.25
N ALA A 78 47.39 -9.12 -10.23
CA ALA A 78 47.73 -9.33 -11.66
C ALA A 78 46.67 -8.88 -12.71
N ALA A 79 45.48 -8.38 -12.34
CA ALA A 79 44.40 -8.07 -13.29
C ALA A 79 43.85 -6.63 -13.16
N GLU A 80 44.74 -5.65 -12.93
CA GLU A 80 44.41 -4.48 -12.11
C GLU A 80 43.92 -3.22 -12.85
N GLY A 81 44.05 -3.14 -14.18
CA GLY A 81 43.74 -1.90 -14.92
C GLY A 81 42.29 -1.79 -15.41
N ALA A 82 41.84 -2.75 -16.23
CA ALA A 82 40.54 -2.67 -16.91
C ALA A 82 39.41 -3.41 -16.17
N ALA A 83 39.72 -4.51 -15.48
CA ALA A 83 38.73 -5.27 -14.68
C ALA A 83 38.40 -4.58 -13.34
N LYS A 84 39.29 -3.73 -12.83
CA LYS A 84 39.10 -3.02 -11.55
C LYS A 84 38.06 -1.89 -11.66
N LYS A 85 38.06 -1.13 -12.75
CA LYS A 85 37.13 -0.02 -12.96
C LYS A 85 35.68 -0.48 -13.15
N ILE A 86 35.46 -1.61 -13.87
CA ILE A 86 34.13 -2.24 -14.02
C ILE A 86 33.65 -2.80 -12.67
N SER A 87 34.56 -3.33 -11.84
CA SER A 87 34.25 -3.77 -10.49
C SER A 87 33.89 -2.59 -9.56
N ASP A 88 34.57 -1.45 -9.65
CA ASP A 88 34.36 -0.34 -8.73
C ASP A 88 33.01 0.36 -8.97
N GLU A 89 32.61 0.56 -10.23
CA GLU A 89 31.29 1.11 -10.57
C GLU A 89 30.15 0.19 -10.10
N GLN A 90 30.27 -1.11 -10.34
CA GLN A 90 29.29 -2.10 -9.87
C GLN A 90 29.27 -2.24 -8.34
N VAL A 91 30.40 -2.03 -7.67
CA VAL A 91 30.48 -2.01 -6.21
C VAL A 91 29.83 -0.76 -5.66
N GLU A 92 30.02 0.42 -6.27
CA GLU A 92 29.33 1.64 -5.86
C GLU A 92 27.82 1.57 -6.13
N GLU A 93 27.39 0.94 -7.23
CA GLU A 93 25.98 0.65 -7.51
C GLU A 93 25.38 -0.28 -6.42
N ALA A 94 26.06 -1.38 -6.11
CA ALA A 94 25.65 -2.31 -5.05
C ALA A 94 25.58 -1.64 -3.67
N LYS A 95 26.57 -0.80 -3.32
CA LYS A 95 26.56 0.02 -2.10
C LYS A 95 25.41 1.02 -2.12
N GLY A 96 25.11 1.62 -3.26
CA GLY A 96 23.98 2.52 -3.46
C GLY A 96 22.65 1.84 -3.12
N VAL A 97 22.41 0.64 -3.65
CA VAL A 97 21.22 -0.15 -3.34
C VAL A 97 21.20 -0.59 -1.88
N LEU A 98 22.33 -1.01 -1.32
CA LEU A 98 22.44 -1.40 0.09
C LEU A 98 22.12 -0.23 1.03
N ARG A 99 22.50 1.00 0.67
CA ARG A 99 22.15 2.24 1.41
C ARG A 99 20.66 2.58 1.35
N LEU A 100 19.90 2.03 0.40
CA LEU A 100 18.44 2.18 0.34
C LEU A 100 17.72 1.21 1.28
N LEU A 101 18.35 0.09 1.68
CA LEU A 101 17.73 -0.90 2.55
C LEU A 101 17.25 -0.32 3.89
N PRO A 102 18.03 0.51 4.62
CA PRO A 102 17.55 1.10 5.86
C PRO A 102 16.27 1.94 5.66
N ILE A 103 16.20 2.71 4.56
CA ILE A 103 15.01 3.52 4.23
C ILE A 103 13.83 2.61 3.88
N TRP A 104 14.07 1.52 3.15
CA TRP A 104 13.04 0.54 2.84
C TRP A 104 12.51 -0.16 4.09
N VAL A 105 13.40 -0.54 5.03
CA VAL A 105 13.03 -1.16 6.30
C VAL A 105 12.16 -0.24 7.15
N THR A 106 12.48 1.05 7.24
CA THR A 106 11.63 2.00 7.99
C THR A 106 10.26 2.18 7.35
N CYS A 107 10.16 2.06 6.02
CA CYS A 107 8.87 2.07 5.33
C CYS A 107 7.99 0.83 5.61
N LEU A 108 8.54 -0.26 6.16
CA LEU A 108 7.74 -1.44 6.52
C LEU A 108 6.70 -1.14 7.61
N ILE A 109 6.99 -0.21 8.52
CA ILE A 109 6.04 0.19 9.58
C ILE A 109 4.77 0.78 8.95
N TYR A 110 4.94 1.59 7.89
CA TYR A 110 3.81 2.12 7.14
C TYR A 110 2.98 1.00 6.49
N ALA A 111 3.61 -0.04 5.95
CA ALA A 111 2.91 -1.19 5.38
C ALA A 111 2.06 -1.93 6.44
N VAL A 112 2.55 -2.03 7.68
CA VAL A 112 1.78 -2.60 8.80
C VAL A 112 0.54 -1.74 9.09
N VAL A 113 0.70 -0.42 9.19
CA VAL A 113 -0.42 0.53 9.41
C VAL A 113 -1.45 0.42 8.28
N PHE A 114 -0.99 0.38 7.03
CA PHE A 114 -1.85 0.22 5.86
C PHE A 114 -2.64 -1.10 5.88
N ALA A 115 -2.02 -2.20 6.32
CA ALA A 115 -2.70 -3.49 6.46
C ALA A 115 -3.80 -3.48 7.54
N GLN A 116 -3.59 -2.76 8.65
CA GLN A 116 -4.60 -2.59 9.71
C GLN A 116 -5.86 -1.91 9.17
N SER A 117 -5.72 -0.88 8.33
CA SER A 117 -6.86 -0.19 7.72
C SER A 117 -7.76 -1.11 6.88
N SER A 118 -7.21 -2.13 6.23
CA SER A 118 -8.00 -3.09 5.43
C SER A 118 -8.69 -4.19 6.25
N THR A 119 -8.21 -4.45 7.46
CA THR A 119 -8.64 -5.61 8.26
C THR A 119 -9.34 -5.18 9.54
N PHE A 120 -8.65 -4.45 10.40
CA PHE A 120 -9.14 -4.03 11.70
C PHE A 120 -10.30 -3.04 11.57
N ALA A 121 -10.21 -2.05 10.67
CA ALA A 121 -11.28 -1.08 10.46
C ALA A 121 -12.58 -1.74 9.97
N VAL A 122 -12.48 -2.78 9.13
CA VAL A 122 -13.63 -3.56 8.66
C VAL A 122 -14.26 -4.33 9.83
N LYS A 123 -13.45 -4.95 10.69
CA LYS A 123 -13.95 -5.65 11.88
C LYS A 123 -14.58 -4.69 12.90
N GLN A 124 -13.98 -3.53 13.13
CA GLN A 124 -14.55 -2.49 14.00
C GLN A 124 -15.91 -2.03 13.45
N GLY A 125 -15.97 -1.71 12.15
CA GLY A 125 -17.18 -1.28 11.48
C GLY A 125 -18.29 -2.33 11.42
N PHE A 126 -17.99 -3.61 11.64
CA PHE A 126 -19.01 -4.65 11.80
C PHE A 126 -19.73 -4.59 13.15
N THR A 127 -19.05 -4.10 14.19
CA THR A 127 -19.61 -3.98 15.56
C THR A 127 -20.28 -2.63 15.83
N MET A 128 -20.26 -1.71 14.87
CA MET A 128 -20.78 -0.35 15.00
C MET A 128 -22.09 -0.21 14.24
N ASP A 129 -22.86 0.83 14.53
CA ASP A 129 -24.08 1.13 13.78
C ASP A 129 -23.71 1.57 12.34
N ARG A 130 -24.28 0.87 11.35
CA ARG A 130 -23.96 0.99 9.90
C ARG A 130 -25.02 1.76 9.11
N LEU A 131 -25.99 2.38 9.79
CA LEU A 131 -27.04 3.16 9.16
C LEU A 131 -26.49 4.51 8.70
N ILE A 132 -26.75 4.87 7.42
CA ILE A 132 -26.30 6.15 6.82
C ILE A 132 -27.46 7.13 6.69
N VAL A 133 -28.54 6.75 5.99
CA VAL A 133 -29.78 7.53 5.83
C VAL A 133 -30.94 6.54 5.65
N GLY A 134 -31.95 6.60 6.54
CA GLY A 134 -33.08 5.66 6.55
C GLY A 134 -32.70 4.24 7.03
N ASN A 135 -33.36 3.22 6.49
CA ASN A 135 -33.12 1.79 6.83
C ASN A 135 -32.08 1.11 5.92
N PHE A 136 -31.17 1.87 5.29
CA PHE A 136 -30.14 1.30 4.41
C PHE A 136 -28.89 0.95 5.21
N GLU A 137 -28.65 -0.34 5.42
CA GLU A 137 -27.43 -0.85 6.06
C GLU A 137 -26.29 -0.99 5.04
N VAL A 138 -25.16 -0.35 5.33
CA VAL A 138 -23.98 -0.45 4.47
C VAL A 138 -23.09 -1.62 4.90
N PRO A 139 -22.66 -2.49 3.97
CA PRO A 139 -21.67 -3.53 4.22
C PRO A 139 -20.40 -2.96 4.87
N SER A 140 -19.89 -3.60 5.93
CA SER A 140 -18.72 -3.11 6.66
C SER A 140 -17.47 -3.04 5.79
N ALA A 141 -17.35 -3.89 4.77
CA ALA A 141 -16.24 -3.84 3.83
C ALA A 141 -16.36 -2.67 2.82
N ALA A 142 -17.56 -2.13 2.60
CA ALA A 142 -17.74 -0.92 1.78
C ALA A 142 -17.17 0.34 2.46
N LEU A 143 -16.89 0.29 3.77
CA LEU A 143 -16.15 1.34 4.48
C LEU A 143 -14.79 1.64 3.83
N GLN A 144 -14.14 0.63 3.25
CA GLN A 144 -12.86 0.80 2.55
C GLN A 144 -13.00 1.65 1.27
N SER A 145 -14.18 1.70 0.67
CA SER A 145 -14.45 2.55 -0.48
C SER A 145 -14.34 4.04 -0.12
N PHE A 146 -14.71 4.44 1.10
CA PHE A 146 -14.56 5.82 1.56
C PHE A 146 -13.10 6.25 1.64
N SER A 147 -12.20 5.40 2.14
CA SER A 147 -10.77 5.70 2.14
C SER A 147 -10.24 5.92 0.71
N SER A 148 -10.71 5.13 -0.26
CA SER A 148 -10.36 5.31 -1.66
C SER A 148 -10.90 6.62 -2.24
N ILE A 149 -12.12 7.02 -1.86
CA ILE A 149 -12.73 8.31 -2.25
C ILE A 149 -11.91 9.47 -1.67
N SER A 150 -11.55 9.41 -0.38
CA SER A 150 -10.71 10.44 0.27
C SER A 150 -9.37 10.60 -0.44
N VAL A 151 -8.70 9.51 -0.82
CA VAL A 151 -7.45 9.57 -1.59
C VAL A 151 -7.65 10.23 -2.94
N VAL A 152 -8.71 9.86 -3.68
CA VAL A 152 -9.01 10.46 -4.99
C VAL A 152 -9.31 11.94 -4.88
N ALA A 153 -10.04 12.36 -3.84
CA ALA A 153 -10.31 13.77 -3.56
C ALA A 153 -9.05 14.53 -3.15
N PHE A 154 -8.12 13.88 -2.44
CA PHE A 154 -6.88 14.50 -1.98
C PHE A 154 -5.85 14.68 -3.09
N ILE A 155 -5.80 13.83 -4.13
CA ILE A 155 -4.88 13.98 -5.27
C ILE A 155 -4.93 15.39 -5.90
N PRO A 156 -6.09 15.92 -6.34
CA PRO A 156 -6.14 17.25 -6.93
C PRO A 156 -5.83 18.34 -5.90
N ILE A 157 -6.18 18.17 -4.63
CA ILE A 157 -5.82 19.10 -3.55
C ILE A 157 -4.30 19.17 -3.40
N TYR A 158 -3.64 18.00 -3.37
CA TYR A 158 -2.19 17.92 -3.25
C TYR A 158 -1.51 18.55 -4.47
N ASP A 159 -1.90 18.16 -5.68
CA ASP A 159 -1.23 18.60 -6.91
C ASP A 159 -1.51 20.06 -7.26
N ARG A 160 -2.72 20.58 -6.98
CA ARG A 160 -3.08 21.97 -7.34
C ARG A 160 -2.93 22.98 -6.23
N ILE A 161 -3.02 22.58 -4.97
CA ILE A 161 -2.95 23.52 -3.84
C ILE A 161 -1.62 23.35 -3.12
N LEU A 162 -1.31 22.15 -2.63
CA LEU A 162 -0.12 21.94 -1.81
C LEU A 162 1.18 22.06 -2.61
N VAL A 163 1.29 21.44 -3.79
CA VAL A 163 2.52 21.48 -4.60
C VAL A 163 2.90 22.91 -5.01
N PRO A 164 1.98 23.77 -5.52
CA PRO A 164 2.33 25.15 -5.87
C PRO A 164 2.71 26.00 -4.66
N ILE A 165 2.04 25.82 -3.51
CA ILE A 165 2.36 26.53 -2.27
C ILE A 165 3.76 26.12 -1.81
N VAL A 166 4.03 24.82 -1.68
CA VAL A 166 5.33 24.35 -1.20
C VAL A 166 6.43 24.73 -2.18
N ARG A 167 6.18 24.69 -3.49
CA ARG A 167 7.12 25.14 -4.51
C ARG A 167 7.48 26.63 -4.36
N LYS A 168 6.56 27.49 -3.92
CA LYS A 168 6.87 28.91 -3.64
C LYS A 168 7.85 29.06 -2.48
N PHE A 169 7.80 28.17 -1.49
CA PHE A 169 8.67 28.22 -0.32
C PHE A 169 10.01 27.49 -0.53
N THR A 170 10.01 26.34 -1.19
CA THR A 170 11.21 25.51 -1.35
C THR A 170 12.02 25.86 -2.60
N GLY A 171 11.41 26.48 -3.61
CA GLY A 171 12.05 26.76 -4.90
C GLY A 171 12.30 25.52 -5.77
N ILE A 172 11.91 24.31 -5.34
CA ILE A 172 12.14 23.05 -6.05
C ILE A 172 10.99 22.78 -7.01
N HIS A 173 11.26 22.32 -8.24
CA HIS A 173 10.23 22.02 -9.26
C HIS A 173 9.14 21.05 -8.76
N SER A 174 9.54 20.05 -7.97
CA SER A 174 8.63 19.06 -7.38
C SER A 174 7.96 19.52 -6.07
N GLY A 175 8.24 20.73 -5.57
CA GLY A 175 7.81 21.22 -4.25
C GLY A 175 8.57 20.56 -3.09
N LEU A 176 8.31 19.28 -2.84
CA LEU A 176 9.01 18.47 -1.82
C LEU A 176 9.88 17.39 -2.49
N THR A 177 11.03 17.09 -1.88
CA THR A 177 11.84 15.93 -2.27
C THR A 177 11.11 14.63 -1.99
N LEU A 178 11.45 13.55 -2.71
CA LEU A 178 10.79 12.25 -2.53
C LEU A 178 10.90 11.75 -1.09
N LEU A 179 12.08 11.88 -0.47
CA LEU A 179 12.32 11.44 0.91
C LEU A 179 11.51 12.26 1.93
N GLN A 180 11.38 13.57 1.72
CA GLN A 180 10.52 14.41 2.57
C GLN A 180 9.04 14.03 2.46
N ARG A 181 8.56 13.70 1.26
CA ARG A 181 7.17 13.23 1.08
C ARG A 181 6.92 11.94 1.85
N ILE A 182 7.87 11.00 1.81
CA ILE A 182 7.81 9.74 2.58
C ILE A 182 7.81 10.05 4.09
N GLY A 183 8.71 10.92 4.55
CA GLY A 183 8.79 11.33 5.95
C GLY A 183 7.50 11.97 6.49
N VAL A 184 6.92 12.91 5.74
CA VAL A 184 5.64 13.57 6.08
C VAL A 184 4.51 12.53 6.14
N GLY A 185 4.46 11.60 5.19
CA GLY A 185 3.48 10.51 5.20
C GLY A 185 3.58 9.63 6.44
N MET A 186 4.81 9.32 6.89
CA MET A 186 5.03 8.55 8.13
C MET A 186 4.54 9.29 9.37
N VAL A 187 4.76 10.61 9.47
CA VAL A 187 4.27 11.43 10.59
C VAL A 187 2.75 11.50 10.61
N ILE A 188 2.12 11.74 9.45
CA ILE A 188 0.65 11.77 9.33
C ILE A 188 0.06 10.41 9.72
N SER A 189 0.68 9.32 9.28
CA SER A 189 0.24 7.96 9.63
C SER A 189 0.34 7.69 11.13
N MET A 190 1.38 8.21 11.80
CA MET A 190 1.52 8.12 13.25
C MET A 190 0.39 8.85 13.97
N ILE A 191 0.09 10.10 13.56
CA ILE A 191 -1.02 10.88 14.13
C ILE A 191 -2.35 10.16 13.91
N SER A 192 -2.59 9.65 12.70
CA SER A 192 -3.79 8.89 12.36
C SER A 192 -3.96 7.64 13.24
N MET A 193 -2.87 6.91 13.50
CA MET A 193 -2.89 5.76 14.41
C MET A 193 -3.18 6.14 15.86
N ILE A 194 -2.69 7.29 16.34
CA ILE A 194 -3.02 7.80 17.67
C ILE A 194 -4.52 8.11 17.76
N VAL A 195 -5.08 8.80 16.76
CA VAL A 195 -6.52 9.09 16.69
C VAL A 195 -7.34 7.80 16.67
N ALA A 196 -6.95 6.81 15.85
CA ALA A 196 -7.62 5.52 15.78
C ALA A 196 -7.59 4.77 17.12
N ALA A 197 -6.47 4.82 17.85
CA ALA A 197 -6.37 4.23 19.18
C ALA A 197 -7.30 4.92 20.18
N LEU A 198 -7.40 6.27 20.16
CA LEU A 198 -8.33 7.02 21.01
C LEU A 198 -9.79 6.70 20.70
N VAL A 199 -10.16 6.57 19.41
CA VAL A 199 -11.50 6.17 18.99
C VAL A 199 -11.83 4.76 19.50
N GLU A 200 -10.88 3.82 19.42
CA GLU A 200 -11.07 2.47 19.93
C GLU A 200 -11.22 2.43 21.46
N MET A 201 -10.44 3.23 22.20
CA MET A 201 -10.63 3.38 23.64
C MET A 201 -12.04 3.86 23.96
N LYS A 202 -12.54 4.87 23.23
CA LYS A 202 -13.90 5.37 23.40
C LYS A 202 -14.96 4.32 23.09
N ARG A 203 -14.76 3.51 22.04
CA ARG A 203 -15.66 2.41 21.68
C ARG A 203 -15.74 1.36 22.78
N LEU A 204 -14.60 0.99 23.36
CA LEU A 204 -14.53 0.01 24.45
C LEU A 204 -15.17 0.53 25.73
N ASP A 205 -14.98 1.81 26.07
CA ASP A 205 -15.65 2.44 27.21
C ASP A 205 -17.17 2.42 27.04
N THR A 206 -17.69 2.77 25.85
CA THR A 206 -19.12 2.65 25.56
C THR A 206 -19.58 1.19 25.63
N ALA A 207 -18.82 0.23 25.10
CA ALA A 207 -19.16 -1.18 25.25
C ALA A 207 -19.23 -1.62 26.72
N ARG A 208 -18.39 -1.07 27.60
CA ARG A 208 -18.39 -1.31 29.04
C ARG A 208 -19.62 -0.75 29.72
N GLU A 209 -19.97 0.49 29.42
CA GLU A 209 -21.13 1.18 29.98
C GLU A 209 -22.44 0.45 29.66
N PHE A 210 -22.56 -0.10 28.45
CA PHE A 210 -23.73 -0.86 28.01
C PHE A 210 -23.65 -2.36 28.32
N GLY A 211 -22.59 -2.85 28.98
CA GLY A 211 -22.43 -4.28 29.31
C GLY A 211 -22.30 -5.20 28.09
N LEU A 212 -21.75 -4.68 26.98
CA LEU A 212 -21.62 -5.35 25.69
C LEU A 212 -20.22 -5.91 25.40
N ILE A 213 -19.26 -5.80 26.34
CA ILE A 213 -17.86 -6.24 26.15
C ILE A 213 -17.76 -7.70 25.66
N ASP A 214 -18.54 -8.61 26.25
CA ASP A 214 -18.48 -10.04 25.95
C ASP A 214 -19.46 -10.49 24.86
N LYS A 215 -20.14 -9.56 24.18
CA LYS A 215 -21.18 -9.85 23.19
C LYS A 215 -20.77 -9.34 21.80
N PRO A 216 -19.89 -10.06 21.07
CA PRO A 216 -19.28 -9.57 19.82
C PRO A 216 -20.27 -9.40 18.65
N ASN A 217 -21.45 -10.01 18.73
CA ASN A 217 -22.48 -9.94 17.68
C ASN A 217 -23.49 -8.80 17.88
N LEU A 218 -23.40 -8.05 18.99
CA LEU A 218 -24.30 -6.93 19.24
C LEU A 218 -23.66 -5.62 18.81
N THR A 219 -24.45 -4.79 18.15
CA THR A 219 -24.05 -3.47 17.69
C THR A 219 -23.88 -2.54 18.88
N ILE A 220 -22.70 -1.93 19.00
CA ILE A 220 -22.44 -0.86 19.95
C ILE A 220 -23.15 0.40 19.43
N PRO A 221 -23.83 1.17 20.31
CA PRO A 221 -24.54 2.40 19.92
C PRO A 221 -23.55 3.55 19.65
N MET A 222 -22.63 3.32 18.73
CA MET A 222 -21.63 4.26 18.25
C MET A 222 -21.65 4.23 16.72
N SER A 223 -21.75 5.42 16.12
CA SER A 223 -21.86 5.53 14.68
C SER A 223 -20.53 5.24 13.99
N TRP A 224 -20.57 4.53 12.87
CA TRP A 224 -19.39 4.22 12.06
C TRP A 224 -18.63 5.46 11.53
N TRP A 225 -19.25 6.65 11.50
CA TRP A 225 -18.61 7.92 11.08
C TRP A 225 -17.33 8.26 11.86
N TRP A 226 -17.17 7.73 13.08
CA TRP A 226 -15.95 7.88 13.89
C TRP A 226 -14.73 7.15 13.32
N LEU A 227 -14.91 6.21 12.38
CA LEU A 227 -13.84 5.43 11.75
C LEU A 227 -13.31 6.06 10.45
N ILE A 228 -13.94 7.12 9.96
CA ILE A 228 -13.53 7.74 8.68
C ILE A 228 -12.37 8.70 8.95
N PRO A 229 -11.22 8.53 8.26
CA PRO A 229 -10.06 9.42 8.35
C PRO A 229 -10.23 10.74 7.61
#